data_AF-A0A2E4N646-F1
#
_entry.id   AF-A0A2E4N646-F1
#
_cell.length_a   1.000
_cell.length_b   1.000
_cell.length_c   1.000
_cell.angle_alpha   90.00
_cell.angle_beta   90.00
_cell.angle_gamma   90.00
#
_symmetry.space_group_name_H-M   'P 1'
#
loop_
_entity.id
_entity.type
_entity.pdbx_description
1 polymer ?
#
loop_
_entity_poly.entity_id
_entity_poly.type
_entity_poly.pdbx_seq_one_letter_code
_entity_poly.pdbx_strand_id
1 'polypeptide(L)'
;MEIGNSNIPWRGLLKLFVLTLVLYICGFYGLEHIRDRKGPWIVTFDASASKPTMTIDQMALGINSFKIIFENVNTNGLASGKVRFDDPILNAQPMDKTPESSQELKQRAFSVPFGECIYQDLMFLPGVVTMNLLGHEIELMPRTLVIDKKQIPWDTAEGNIVILQRKPKG
;
A
#
# COMPACT_ATOMS: atom_id res chain seq x y z
N MET A 1 -54.18 27.98 11.13
CA MET A 1 -52.72 27.89 10.91
C MET A 1 -52.55 27.34 9.50
N GLU A 2 -52.47 28.21 8.50
CA GLU A 2 -52.39 27.78 7.10
C GLU A 2 -51.00 27.21 6.82
N ILE A 3 -50.96 25.96 6.37
CA ILE A 3 -49.74 25.31 5.89
C ILE A 3 -49.49 25.87 4.49
N GLY A 4 -48.60 26.86 4.39
CA GLY A 4 -48.23 27.47 3.11
C GLY A 4 -47.74 26.41 2.13
N ASN A 5 -48.47 26.26 1.02
CA ASN A 5 -48.17 25.36 -0.07
C ASN A 5 -46.88 25.82 -0.77
N SER A 6 -45.72 25.33 -0.32
CA SER A 6 -44.45 25.55 -0.99
C SER A 6 -44.44 24.72 -2.29
N ASN A 7 -44.91 25.33 -3.38
CA ASN A 7 -44.75 24.80 -4.73
C ASN A 7 -43.27 24.80 -5.11
N ILE A 8 -42.49 23.86 -4.56
CA ILE A 8 -41.11 23.65 -4.98
C ILE A 8 -41.18 23.19 -6.44
N PRO A 9 -40.60 23.94 -7.40
CA PRO A 9 -40.74 23.60 -8.80
C PRO A 9 -40.00 22.29 -9.05
N TRP A 10 -40.75 21.19 -9.23
CA TRP A 10 -40.22 19.84 -9.44
C TRP A 10 -39.15 19.77 -10.53
N ARG A 11 -39.30 20.58 -11.59
CA ARG A 11 -38.31 20.72 -12.67
C ARG A 11 -36.98 21.30 -12.18
N GLY A 12 -37.01 22.21 -11.22
CA GLY A 12 -35.81 22.77 -10.57
C GLY A 12 -35.12 21.74 -9.68
N LEU A 13 -35.89 20.98 -8.88
CA LEU A 13 -35.36 19.87 -8.09
C LEU A 13 -34.70 18.80 -8.97
N LEU A 14 -35.36 18.41 -10.07
CA LEU A 14 -34.80 17.42 -11.00
C LEU A 14 -33.51 17.92 -11.64
N LYS A 15 -33.43 19.19 -12.05
CA LYS A 15 -32.20 19.78 -12.59
C LYS A 15 -31.07 19.77 -11.56
N LEU A 16 -31.35 20.14 -10.32
CA LEU A 16 -30.37 20.11 -9.24
C LEU A 16 -29.90 18.68 -8.95
N PHE A 17 -30.82 17.72 -8.90
CA PHE A 17 -30.49 16.31 -8.72
C PHE A 17 -29.56 15.79 -9.83
N VAL A 18 -29.90 16.05 -11.10
CA VAL A 18 -29.07 15.64 -12.24
C VAL A 18 -27.70 16.31 -12.19
N LEU A 19 -27.64 17.61 -11.88
CA LEU A 19 -26.37 18.32 -11.75
C LEU A 19 -25.48 17.70 -10.66
N THR A 20 -26.05 17.46 -9.47
CA THR A 20 -25.34 16.82 -8.35
C THR A 20 -24.87 15.42 -8.72
N LEU A 21 -25.70 14.63 -9.41
CA LEU A 21 -25.34 13.29 -9.86
C LEU A 21 -24.17 13.33 -10.84
N VAL A 22 -24.18 14.25 -11.81
CA VAL A 22 -23.07 14.42 -12.77
C VAL A 22 -21.79 14.82 -12.06
N LEU A 23 -21.85 15.79 -11.13
CA LEU A 23 -20.68 16.21 -10.35
C LEU A 23 -20.12 15.08 -9.50
N TYR A 24 -20.99 14.30 -8.86
CA TYR A 24 -20.60 13.13 -8.09
C TYR A 24 -19.88 12.09 -8.97
N ILE A 25 -20.46 11.74 -10.12
CA ILE A 25 -19.89 10.76 -11.06
C ILE A 25 -18.51 11.25 -11.55
N CYS A 26 -18.42 12.49 -12.05
CA CYS A 26 -17.16 13.05 -12.53
C CYS A 26 -16.10 13.13 -11.43
N GLY A 27 -16.48 13.53 -10.22
CA GLY A 27 -15.58 13.61 -9.07
C GLY A 27 -15.09 12.23 -8.64
N PHE A 28 -15.99 11.26 -8.53
CA PHE A 28 -15.68 9.89 -8.13
C PHE A 28 -14.69 9.23 -9.10
N TYR A 29 -15.04 9.19 -10.39
CA TYR A 29 -14.16 8.56 -11.40
C TYR A 29 -12.87 9.36 -11.62
N GLY A 30 -12.91 10.69 -11.48
CA GLY A 30 -11.71 11.52 -11.52
C GLY A 30 -10.73 11.18 -10.39
N LEU A 31 -11.23 11.04 -9.17
CA LEU A 31 -10.41 10.65 -8.01
C LEU A 31 -9.90 9.22 -8.12
N GLU A 32 -10.74 8.27 -8.55
CA GLU A 32 -10.36 6.88 -8.79
C GLU A 32 -9.24 6.78 -9.84
N HIS A 33 -9.37 7.53 -10.94
CA HIS A 33 -8.32 7.61 -11.94
C HIS A 33 -7.01 8.19 -11.38
N ILE A 34 -7.07 9.27 -10.59
CA ILE A 34 -5.87 9.87 -9.98
C ILE A 34 -5.22 8.90 -8.98
N ARG A 35 -6.02 8.13 -8.23
CA ARG A 35 -5.55 7.11 -7.29
C ARG A 35 -4.75 6.04 -8.00
N ASP A 36 -5.28 5.47 -9.08
CA ASP A 36 -4.74 4.23 -9.64
C ASP A 36 -3.75 4.42 -10.80
N ARG A 37 -3.71 5.61 -11.44
CA ARG A 37 -2.91 5.84 -12.67
C ARG A 37 -1.42 5.49 -12.59
N LYS A 38 -0.80 5.54 -11.40
CA LYS A 38 0.63 5.21 -11.23
C LYS A 38 0.88 3.70 -11.02
N GLY A 39 -0.17 2.95 -10.71
CA GLY A 39 -0.09 1.54 -10.33
C GLY A 39 0.53 1.32 -8.95
N PRO A 40 0.36 0.13 -8.36
CA PRO A 40 0.84 -0.17 -7.01
C PRO A 40 2.31 -0.59 -6.99
N TRP A 41 2.81 -0.84 -5.78
CA TRP A 41 3.98 -1.69 -5.59
C TRP A 41 3.64 -3.15 -5.90
N ILE A 42 4.52 -3.82 -6.64
CA ILE A 42 4.47 -5.26 -6.86
C ILE A 42 5.75 -5.85 -6.29
N VAL A 43 5.59 -6.78 -5.36
CA VAL A 43 6.70 -7.46 -4.70
C VAL A 43 6.61 -8.96 -4.95
N THR A 44 7.65 -9.52 -5.52
CA THR A 44 7.78 -10.96 -5.77
C THR A 44 8.82 -11.54 -4.82
N PHE A 45 8.45 -12.60 -4.12
CA PHE A 45 9.29 -13.31 -3.17
C PHE A 45 9.62 -14.70 -3.71
N ASP A 46 10.90 -15.02 -3.76
CA ASP A 46 11.42 -16.30 -4.21
C ASP A 46 12.25 -16.96 -3.11
N ALA A 47 11.67 -17.98 -2.47
CA ALA A 47 12.32 -18.84 -1.50
C ALA A 47 13.08 -20.01 -2.12
N SER A 48 12.86 -20.29 -3.42
CA SER A 48 13.42 -21.45 -4.13
C SER A 48 14.83 -21.19 -4.66
N ALA A 49 15.21 -19.93 -4.80
CA ALA A 49 16.58 -19.54 -5.10
C ALA A 49 17.55 -20.01 -4.00
N SER A 50 18.82 -20.19 -4.37
CA SER A 50 19.89 -20.54 -3.42
C SER A 50 20.05 -19.54 -2.27
N LYS A 51 19.53 -18.32 -2.45
CA LYS A 51 19.36 -17.29 -1.43
C LYS A 51 17.94 -16.71 -1.56
N PRO A 52 17.15 -16.61 -0.47
CA PRO A 52 15.84 -15.96 -0.52
C PRO A 52 15.95 -14.57 -1.13
N THR A 53 15.11 -14.30 -2.12
CA THR A 53 15.18 -13.06 -2.90
C THR A 53 13.81 -12.39 -2.94
N MET A 54 13.80 -11.08 -2.74
CA MET A 54 12.66 -10.21 -2.95
C MET A 54 12.94 -9.33 -4.17
N THR A 55 11.97 -9.18 -5.05
CA THR A 55 12.07 -8.37 -6.27
C THR A 55 10.92 -7.36 -6.27
N ILE A 56 11.22 -6.09 -6.50
CA ILE A 56 10.30 -4.96 -6.43
C ILE A 56 10.14 -4.38 -7.83
N ASP A 57 8.89 -4.19 -8.23
CA ASP A 57 8.52 -3.55 -9.49
C ASP A 57 7.56 -2.38 -9.23
N GLN A 58 7.80 -1.27 -9.93
CA GLN A 58 6.92 -0.11 -9.94
C GLN A 58 7.01 0.62 -11.30
N MET A 59 5.90 0.56 -12.05
CA MET A 59 5.80 1.07 -13.42
C MET A 59 6.04 2.58 -13.55
N ALA A 60 5.32 3.43 -12.82
CA ALA A 60 5.39 4.88 -12.93
C ALA A 60 6.72 5.48 -12.43
N LEU A 61 7.48 4.71 -11.64
CA LEU A 61 8.82 5.09 -11.19
C LEU A 61 9.93 4.49 -12.07
N GLY A 62 9.59 3.66 -13.06
CA GLY A 62 10.57 2.96 -13.91
C GLY A 62 11.37 1.89 -13.18
N ILE A 63 10.93 1.46 -11.99
CA ILE A 63 11.61 0.44 -11.19
C ILE A 63 11.22 -0.92 -11.76
N ASN A 64 12.19 -1.57 -12.41
CA ASN A 64 12.02 -2.89 -13.01
C ASN A 64 12.97 -3.87 -12.33
N SER A 65 12.38 -4.77 -11.54
CA SER A 65 13.06 -5.88 -10.88
C SER A 65 14.19 -5.47 -9.94
N PHE A 66 13.94 -4.47 -9.08
CA PHE A 66 14.85 -4.11 -8.00
C PHE A 66 14.93 -5.23 -6.97
N LYS A 67 16.12 -5.78 -6.77
CA LYS A 67 16.35 -7.03 -6.07
C LYS A 67 16.94 -6.80 -4.68
N ILE A 68 16.41 -7.51 -3.71
CA ILE A 68 16.94 -7.61 -2.36
C ILE A 68 17.23 -9.08 -2.09
N ILE A 69 18.48 -9.41 -1.80
CA ILE A 69 18.94 -10.78 -1.52
C ILE A 69 19.17 -10.90 -0.01
N PHE A 70 18.53 -11.87 0.62
CA PHE A 70 18.73 -12.15 2.03
C PHE A 70 19.77 -13.27 2.20
N GLU A 71 20.89 -12.96 2.84
CA GLU A 71 21.96 -13.90 3.13
C GLU A 71 21.87 -14.47 4.55
N ASN A 72 22.40 -15.67 4.70
CA ASN A 72 22.43 -16.40 5.98
C ASN A 72 21.04 -16.63 6.59
N VAL A 73 20.03 -16.76 5.73
CA VAL A 73 18.65 -17.09 6.12
C VAL A 73 18.36 -18.55 5.80
N ASN A 74 17.75 -19.25 6.75
CA ASN A 74 17.23 -20.59 6.52
C ASN A 74 15.94 -20.50 5.67
N THR A 75 15.92 -21.15 4.52
CA THR A 75 14.78 -21.19 3.59
C THR A 75 13.65 -22.08 4.06
N ASN A 76 13.88 -22.96 5.04
CA ASN A 76 12.86 -23.86 5.56
C ASN A 76 11.69 -23.08 6.16
N GLY A 77 10.50 -23.26 5.58
CA GLY A 77 9.28 -22.59 6.01
C GLY A 77 9.04 -21.23 5.36
N LEU A 78 9.92 -20.75 4.47
CA LEU A 78 9.63 -19.59 3.64
C LEU A 78 8.76 -20.00 2.45
N ALA A 79 7.69 -19.23 2.22
CA ALA A 79 6.87 -19.36 1.03
C ALA A 79 7.38 -18.39 -0.04
N SER A 80 7.36 -18.83 -1.30
CA SER A 80 7.39 -17.91 -2.44
C SER A 80 5.99 -17.31 -2.65
N GLY A 81 5.91 -16.13 -3.23
CA GLY A 81 4.63 -15.50 -3.52
C GLY A 81 4.77 -14.14 -4.17
N LYS A 82 3.68 -13.61 -4.69
CA LYS A 82 3.61 -12.27 -5.26
C LYS A 82 2.56 -11.47 -4.51
N VAL A 83 2.97 -10.32 -4.00
CA VAL A 83 2.10 -9.40 -3.28
C VAL A 83 1.96 -8.14 -4.13
N ARG A 84 0.72 -7.69 -4.29
CA ARG A 84 0.37 -6.46 -4.99
C ARG A 84 -0.33 -5.56 -3.99
N PHE A 85 0.18 -4.36 -3.80
CA PHE A 85 -0.29 -3.42 -2.79
C PHE A 85 -1.28 -2.42 -3.39
N ASP A 86 -2.49 -2.89 -3.70
CA ASP A 86 -3.60 -2.05 -4.18
C ASP A 86 -4.90 -2.20 -3.36
N ASP A 87 -4.94 -3.16 -2.44
CA ASP A 87 -6.07 -3.41 -1.54
C ASP A 87 -5.84 -2.80 -0.13
N PRO A 88 -6.46 -1.64 0.17
CA PRO A 88 -6.36 -1.01 1.48
C PRO A 88 -7.09 -1.77 2.59
N ILE A 89 -7.91 -2.78 2.27
CA ILE A 89 -8.65 -3.56 3.29
C ILE A 89 -7.69 -4.43 4.10
N LEU A 90 -6.55 -4.83 3.52
CA LEU A 90 -5.59 -5.74 4.17
C LEU A 90 -4.99 -5.18 5.48
N ASN A 91 -4.83 -3.84 5.59
CA ASN A 91 -4.36 -3.19 6.82
C ASN A 91 -5.47 -2.45 7.58
N ALA A 92 -6.73 -2.57 7.14
CA ALA A 92 -7.87 -1.94 7.80
C ALA A 92 -8.15 -2.64 9.14
N GLN A 93 -8.21 -1.84 10.22
CA GLN A 93 -8.74 -2.31 11.49
C GLN A 93 -10.27 -2.21 11.49
N PRO A 94 -10.98 -3.16 12.11
CA PRO A 94 -12.38 -2.93 12.44
C PRO A 94 -12.48 -1.72 13.38
N MET A 95 -13.52 -0.92 13.19
CA MET A 95 -13.85 0.16 14.12
C MET A 95 -14.00 -0.43 15.53
N ASP A 96 -13.17 0.01 16.48
CA ASP A 96 -13.34 -0.33 17.88
C ASP A 96 -14.65 0.29 18.38
N LYS A 97 -15.57 -0.56 18.86
CA LYS A 97 -16.90 -0.15 19.32
C LYS A 97 -16.97 0.01 20.84
N THR A 98 -15.84 -0.11 21.54
CA THR A 98 -15.82 0.02 22.99
C THR A 98 -15.92 1.49 23.42
N PRO A 99 -16.70 1.81 24.48
CA PRO A 99 -16.87 3.19 24.97
C PRO A 99 -15.56 3.86 25.42
N GLU A 100 -14.52 3.07 25.68
CA GLU A 100 -13.20 3.51 26.17
C GLU A 100 -12.17 3.70 25.04
N SER A 101 -12.57 3.55 23.77
CA SER A 101 -11.69 3.56 22.60
C SER A 101 -11.06 4.94 22.32
N SER A 102 -10.15 5.35 23.20
CA SER A 102 -9.09 6.35 22.96
C SER A 102 -7.79 5.67 22.51
N GLN A 103 -7.78 4.36 22.30
CA GLN A 103 -6.60 3.64 21.84
C GLN A 103 -6.41 3.89 20.33
N GLU A 104 -5.24 4.41 19.98
CA GLU A 104 -4.85 4.74 18.60
C GLU A 104 -5.29 3.65 17.61
N LEU A 105 -5.90 4.05 16.49
CA LEU A 105 -6.15 3.18 15.34
C LEU A 105 -4.80 2.73 14.73
N LYS A 106 -4.15 1.74 15.35
CA LYS A 106 -2.94 1.13 14.81
C LYS A 106 -3.34 0.21 13.68
N GLN A 107 -2.96 0.54 12.44
CA GLN A 107 -3.17 -0.32 11.27
C GLN A 107 -2.78 -1.77 11.56
N ARG A 108 -3.53 -2.74 11.03
CA ARG A 108 -3.28 -4.17 11.30
C ARG A 108 -2.14 -4.66 10.43
N ALA A 109 -1.14 -5.29 11.04
CA ALA A 109 -0.16 -6.04 10.28
C ALA A 109 -0.81 -7.27 9.64
N PHE A 110 -0.45 -7.57 8.40
CA PHE A 110 -0.91 -8.76 7.69
C PHE A 110 0.27 -9.53 7.11
N SER A 111 0.10 -10.86 7.00
CA SER A 111 1.18 -11.72 6.56
C SER A 111 1.48 -11.49 5.08
N VAL A 112 2.78 -11.41 4.78
CA VAL A 112 3.33 -11.47 3.42
C VAL A 112 4.40 -12.55 3.42
N PRO A 113 4.82 -13.06 2.25
CA PRO A 113 5.97 -13.94 2.22
C PRO A 113 7.18 -13.27 2.91
N PHE A 114 7.94 -14.06 3.67
CA PHE A 114 9.11 -13.66 4.46
C PHE A 114 8.82 -12.83 5.73
N GLY A 115 7.56 -12.51 6.02
CA GLY A 115 7.20 -11.83 7.26
C GLY A 115 5.80 -11.21 7.24
N GLU A 116 5.74 -9.91 7.47
CA GLU A 116 4.48 -9.17 7.57
C GLU A 116 4.61 -7.75 6.99
N CYS A 117 3.52 -7.26 6.41
CA CYS A 117 3.35 -5.84 6.10
C CYS A 117 2.81 -5.15 7.35
N ILE A 118 3.57 -4.23 7.94
CA ILE A 118 3.23 -3.56 9.19
C ILE A 118 2.55 -2.20 8.98
N TYR A 119 2.70 -1.61 7.79
CA TYR A 119 2.09 -0.33 7.44
C TYR A 119 1.87 -0.24 5.94
N GLN A 120 0.75 0.34 5.52
CA GLN A 120 0.56 0.80 4.14
C GLN A 120 -0.33 2.05 4.09
N ASP A 121 0.01 2.97 3.20
CA ASP A 121 -0.85 4.06 2.76
C ASP A 121 -1.03 3.97 1.25
N LEU A 122 -2.24 3.58 0.84
CA LEU A 122 -2.61 3.37 -0.55
C LEU A 122 -3.63 4.42 -1.04
N MET A 123 -3.76 5.58 -0.36
CA MET A 123 -4.71 6.63 -0.75
C MET A 123 -4.49 7.10 -2.20
N PHE A 124 -3.24 7.18 -2.64
CA PHE A 124 -2.82 7.33 -4.03
C PHE A 124 -1.66 6.39 -4.33
N LEU A 125 -1.77 5.60 -5.39
CA LEU A 125 -0.73 4.63 -5.75
C LEU A 125 0.52 5.35 -6.29
N PRO A 126 1.73 4.77 -6.12
CA PRO A 126 1.99 3.49 -5.46
C PRO A 126 1.96 3.55 -3.92
N GLY A 127 1.88 4.76 -3.34
CA GLY A 127 1.79 4.93 -1.89
C GLY A 127 3.06 4.57 -1.16
N VAL A 128 2.94 4.37 0.16
CA VAL A 128 4.02 3.89 1.04
C VAL A 128 3.65 2.53 1.59
N VAL A 129 4.60 1.61 1.61
CA VAL A 129 4.43 0.26 2.17
C VAL A 129 5.64 -0.07 3.03
N THR A 130 5.42 -0.47 4.27
CA THR A 130 6.47 -0.91 5.19
C THR A 130 6.24 -2.36 5.59
N MET A 131 7.27 -3.18 5.39
CA MET A 131 7.26 -4.59 5.73
C MET A 131 8.36 -4.89 6.74
N ASN A 132 8.08 -5.81 7.66
CA ASN A 132 9.09 -6.45 8.49
C ASN A 132 9.38 -7.84 7.90
N LEU A 133 10.53 -7.96 7.24
CA LEU A 133 10.94 -9.15 6.50
C LEU A 133 12.24 -9.68 7.09
N LEU A 134 12.20 -10.91 7.62
CA LEU A 134 13.38 -11.61 8.13
C LEU A 134 14.20 -10.81 9.17
N GLY A 135 13.55 -9.90 9.91
CA GLY A 135 14.19 -9.04 10.91
C GLY A 135 14.66 -7.67 10.39
N HIS A 136 14.37 -7.34 9.13
CA HIS A 136 14.61 -6.03 8.55
C HIS A 136 13.31 -5.27 8.32
N GLU A 137 13.32 -3.99 8.67
CA GLU A 137 12.26 -3.07 8.26
C GLU A 137 12.57 -2.55 6.86
N ILE A 138 11.70 -2.85 5.89
CA ILE A 138 11.84 -2.46 4.49
C ILE A 138 10.64 -1.59 4.12
N GLU A 139 10.88 -0.32 3.85
CA GLU A 139 9.87 0.66 3.48
C GLU A 139 10.07 1.11 2.02
N LEU A 140 9.02 0.92 1.23
CA LEU A 140 8.96 1.30 -0.17
C LEU A 140 8.31 2.68 -0.27
N MET A 141 9.11 3.71 -0.54
CA MET A 141 8.59 5.05 -0.81
C MET A 141 8.80 5.43 -2.27
N PRO A 142 7.94 6.25 -2.88
CA PRO A 142 8.12 6.68 -4.26
C PRO A 142 9.46 7.39 -4.52
N ARG A 143 9.99 8.05 -3.49
CA ARG A 143 11.24 8.83 -3.55
C ARG A 143 12.50 7.99 -3.31
N THR A 144 12.42 6.93 -2.51
CA THR A 144 13.59 6.14 -2.07
C THR A 144 13.12 4.82 -1.47
N LEU A 145 13.97 3.81 -1.55
CA LEU A 145 13.88 2.64 -0.68
C LEU A 145 14.43 3.04 0.70
N VAL A 146 13.85 2.53 1.78
CA VAL A 146 14.40 2.66 3.13
C VAL A 146 14.53 1.26 3.72
N ILE A 147 15.71 0.93 4.22
CA ILE A 147 15.97 -0.33 4.91
C ILE A 147 16.56 -0.02 6.27
N ASP A 148 15.91 -0.50 7.33
CA ASP A 148 16.35 -0.27 8.71
C ASP A 148 16.62 1.22 8.99
N LYS A 149 15.71 2.10 8.54
CA LYS A 149 15.78 3.57 8.63
C LYS A 149 16.90 4.23 7.80
N LYS A 150 17.65 3.47 7.01
CA LYS A 150 18.65 3.98 6.08
C LYS A 150 18.05 4.12 4.69
N GLN A 151 18.16 5.32 4.11
CA GLN A 151 17.68 5.58 2.75
C GLN A 151 18.66 4.99 1.72
N ILE A 152 18.11 4.29 0.74
CA ILE A 152 18.79 3.73 -0.42
C ILE A 152 18.08 4.29 -1.66
N PRO A 153 18.75 5.11 -2.48
CA PRO A 153 18.17 5.61 -3.72
C PRO A 153 17.71 4.45 -4.60
N TRP A 154 16.65 4.66 -5.39
CA TRP A 154 16.24 3.65 -6.38
C TRP A 154 17.28 3.49 -7.51
N ASP A 155 18.04 4.55 -7.78
CA ASP A 155 19.14 4.59 -8.74
C ASP A 155 20.48 4.53 -7.99
N THR A 156 20.96 3.31 -7.72
CA THR A 156 22.26 3.07 -7.07
C THR A 156 23.33 2.68 -8.07
N ALA A 157 24.56 3.20 -7.88
CA ALA A 157 25.72 2.86 -8.70
C ALA A 157 26.12 1.36 -8.65
N GLU A 158 25.69 0.63 -7.61
CA GLU A 158 25.87 -0.82 -7.44
C GLU A 158 24.82 -1.65 -8.24
N GLY A 159 23.96 -0.98 -9.01
CA GLY A 159 22.85 -1.59 -9.74
C GLY A 159 21.63 -1.84 -8.87
N ASN A 160 20.62 -2.49 -9.44
CA ASN A 160 19.32 -2.79 -8.83
C ASN A 160 19.38 -3.90 -7.75
N ILE A 161 20.48 -4.06 -7.01
CA ILE A 161 20.66 -5.19 -6.08
C ILE A 161 21.17 -4.71 -4.72
N VAL A 162 20.47 -5.10 -3.65
CA VAL A 162 20.89 -4.90 -2.25
C VAL A 162 21.00 -6.25 -1.56
N ILE A 163 22.07 -6.44 -0.77
CA ILE A 163 22.30 -7.67 -0.01
C ILE A 163 22.11 -7.39 1.49
N LEU A 164 21.23 -8.15 2.14
CA LEU A 164 20.93 -8.03 3.56
C LEU A 164 21.36 -9.28 4.32
N GLN A 165 21.98 -9.11 5.47
CA GLN A 165 22.34 -10.19 6.38
C GLN A 165 21.27 -10.33 7.46
N ARG A 166 20.79 -11.55 7.73
CA ARG A 166 19.81 -11.78 8.80
C ARG A 166 20.23 -11.12 10.11
N LYS A 167 19.38 -10.23 10.63
CA LYS A 167 19.55 -9.72 12.01
C LYS A 167 19.21 -10.80 13.05
N PRO A 168 20.02 -10.97 14.11
CA PRO A 168 19.65 -11.81 15.23
C PRO A 168 18.41 -11.25 15.92
N LYS A 169 17.47 -12.13 16.32
CA LYS A 169 16.40 -11.74 17.23
C LYS A 169 17.05 -11.47 18.59
N GLY A 170 17.10 -10.20 18.99
CA GLY A 170 17.49 -9.78 20.35
C GLY A 170 16.45 -10.16 21.38
#